data_AF-A3TZZ4-F1
#
_entry.id   AF-A3TZZ4-F1
#
_cell.length_a   1.000
_cell.length_b   1.000
_cell.length_c   1.000
_cell.angle_alpha   90.00
_cell.angle_beta   90.00
_cell.angle_gamma   90.00
#
_symmetry.space_group_name_H-M   'P 1'
#
loop_
_entity.id
_entity.type
_entity.pdbx_description
1 polymer ?
#
loop_
_entity_poly.entity_id
_entity_poly.type
_entity_poly.pdbx_seq_one_letter_code
_entity_poly.pdbx_strand_id
1 'polypeptide(L)'
;MSRIDPANFRQDSISDRYVCTKCFGDEDLKDVIRNDGGPGRCSYCHARRRKVLPLEVIAEFIERRMGTFYGTAVDQLPYNSREGGYLGSHWDTQELLFDEIGLTIEARDHDRLMDDLLCEIEDDVWCEYDWLSLEFDDSI
;
A
#
# COMPACT_ATOMS: atom_id res chain seq x y z
N MET A 1 -28.98 20.77 -25.82
CA MET A 1 -28.91 20.96 -24.36
C MET A 1 -27.62 20.29 -23.90
N SER A 2 -26.77 21.08 -23.23
CA SER A 2 -25.37 20.86 -22.78
C SER A 2 -24.36 20.25 -23.76
N ARG A 3 -23.52 21.13 -24.27
CA ARG A 3 -22.21 20.83 -24.88
C ARG A 3 -21.28 20.40 -23.76
N ILE A 4 -20.77 19.18 -23.82
CA ILE A 4 -19.63 18.77 -23.00
C ILE A 4 -18.40 19.08 -23.85
N ASP A 5 -17.64 20.09 -23.46
CA ASP A 5 -16.39 20.47 -24.13
C ASP A 5 -15.32 19.39 -23.83
N PRO A 6 -14.76 18.71 -24.85
CA PRO A 6 -13.80 17.61 -24.67
C PRO A 6 -12.38 18.07 -24.25
N ALA A 7 -12.20 19.35 -23.93
CA ALA A 7 -10.89 19.95 -23.66
C ALA A 7 -10.51 20.03 -22.16
N ASN A 8 -11.29 19.44 -21.24
CA ASN A 8 -11.06 19.65 -19.81
C ASN A 8 -11.21 18.39 -18.92
N PHE A 9 -11.02 17.20 -19.48
CA PHE A 9 -10.78 16.02 -18.65
C PHE A 9 -9.30 16.01 -18.24
N ARG A 10 -8.96 16.82 -17.23
CA ARG A 10 -7.67 16.66 -16.54
C ARG A 10 -7.77 15.36 -15.74
N GLN A 11 -7.30 14.26 -16.31
CA GLN A 11 -6.95 13.09 -15.52
C GLN A 11 -5.79 13.51 -14.64
N ASP A 12 -6.08 13.84 -13.38
CA ASP A 12 -5.06 13.91 -12.34
C ASP A 12 -4.39 12.54 -12.27
N SER A 13 -3.18 12.43 -12.82
CA SER A 13 -2.30 11.26 -12.68
C SER A 13 -2.09 10.96 -11.19
N ILE A 14 -2.06 9.68 -10.82
CA ILE A 14 -1.87 9.28 -9.41
C ILE A 14 -0.54 9.83 -8.87
N SER A 15 0.47 9.93 -9.72
CA SER A 15 1.78 10.56 -9.46
C SER A 15 1.71 12.01 -8.97
N ASP A 16 0.61 12.74 -9.22
CA ASP A 16 0.42 14.12 -8.76
C ASP A 16 -0.39 14.21 -7.46
N ARG A 17 -0.70 13.06 -6.83
CA ARG A 17 -1.50 13.01 -5.60
C ARG A 17 -0.62 13.07 -4.37
N TYR A 18 -1.04 13.93 -3.44
CA TYR A 18 -0.35 14.15 -2.18
C TYR A 18 -1.27 13.79 -1.02
N VAL A 19 -0.74 13.05 -0.05
CA VAL A 19 -1.46 12.63 1.16
C VAL A 19 -0.87 13.31 2.39
N CYS A 20 -1.69 13.58 3.40
CA CYS A 20 -1.24 14.25 4.63
C CYS A 20 -1.34 13.34 5.86
N THR A 21 -0.67 13.74 6.93
CA THR A 21 -0.64 13.04 8.23
C THR A 21 -2.00 12.75 8.85
N LYS A 22 -3.07 13.45 8.45
CA LYS A 22 -4.43 13.22 8.97
C LYS A 22 -5.21 12.19 8.18
N CYS A 23 -4.68 11.69 7.07
CA CYS A 23 -5.35 10.68 6.24
C CYS A 23 -5.05 9.25 6.70
N PHE A 24 -4.10 9.07 7.62
CA PHE A 24 -3.72 7.78 8.18
C PHE A 24 -3.92 7.78 9.70
N GLY A 25 -4.31 6.63 10.23
CA GLY A 25 -4.32 6.33 11.66
C GLY A 25 -2.95 5.87 12.18
N ASP A 26 -2.14 5.28 11.32
CA ASP A 26 -0.81 4.77 11.62
C ASP A 26 0.20 5.88 11.97
N GLU A 27 1.03 5.68 13.01
CA GLU A 27 2.03 6.68 13.43
C GLU A 27 3.34 6.63 12.64
N ASP A 28 3.78 5.47 12.16
CA ASP A 28 4.97 5.36 11.29
C ASP A 28 4.74 6.14 9.99
N LEU A 29 3.56 6.02 9.39
CA LEU A 29 3.15 6.79 8.22
C LEU A 29 3.04 8.29 8.51
N LYS A 30 2.61 8.67 9.72
CA LYS A 30 2.60 10.08 10.09
C LYS A 30 4.01 10.61 10.24
N ASP A 31 4.92 9.84 10.80
CA ASP A 31 6.30 10.24 11.01
C ASP A 31 7.06 10.40 9.69
N VAL A 32 6.89 9.51 8.72
CA VAL A 32 7.49 9.70 7.38
C VAL A 32 6.95 10.98 6.71
N ILE A 33 5.65 11.26 6.78
CA ILE A 33 5.09 12.51 6.22
C ILE A 33 5.57 13.73 7.01
N ARG A 34 5.78 13.63 8.33
CA ARG A 34 6.31 14.71 9.16
C ARG A 34 7.77 15.00 8.85
N ASN A 35 8.57 13.99 8.55
CA ASN A 35 10.00 14.14 8.30
C ASN A 35 10.27 14.60 6.88
N ASP A 36 9.67 13.93 5.90
CA ASP A 36 10.02 14.08 4.49
C ASP A 36 9.02 14.97 3.73
N GLY A 37 7.83 15.16 4.30
CA GLY A 37 6.76 15.94 3.69
C GLY A 37 6.95 17.46 3.80
N GLY A 38 6.44 18.16 2.79
CA GLY A 38 6.45 19.62 2.67
C GLY A 38 5.06 20.25 2.89
N PRO A 39 4.97 21.58 3.08
CA PRO A 39 3.68 22.25 3.18
C PRO A 39 2.94 22.20 1.83
N GLY A 40 1.71 21.70 1.83
CA GLY A 40 0.91 21.55 0.61
C GLY A 40 -0.59 21.39 0.85
N ARG A 41 -1.28 20.92 -0.19
CA ARG A 41 -2.70 20.57 -0.17
C ARG A 41 -2.84 19.06 -0.33
N CYS A 42 -3.59 18.42 0.56
CA CYS A 42 -3.91 17.00 0.43
C CYS A 42 -4.93 16.77 -0.69
N SER A 43 -4.68 15.78 -1.54
CA SER A 43 -5.58 15.37 -2.62
C SER A 43 -6.85 14.69 -2.08
N TYR A 44 -6.77 14.01 -0.92
CA TYR A 44 -7.85 13.16 -0.38
C TYR A 44 -8.73 13.81 0.68
N CYS A 45 -8.16 14.61 1.59
CA CYS A 45 -8.95 15.33 2.59
C CYS A 45 -9.15 16.81 2.22
N HIS A 46 -8.55 17.25 1.11
CA HIS A 46 -8.62 18.60 0.56
C HIS A 46 -8.12 19.74 1.49
N ALA A 47 -7.58 19.39 2.67
CA ALA A 47 -7.02 20.34 3.61
C ALA A 47 -5.77 21.01 3.01
N ARG A 48 -5.66 22.32 3.25
CA ARG A 48 -4.50 23.13 2.84
C ARG A 48 -3.56 23.37 4.02
N ARG A 49 -2.33 23.78 3.72
CA ARG A 49 -1.29 24.09 4.73
C ARG A 49 -0.99 22.90 5.65
N ARG A 50 -1.10 21.69 5.12
CA ARG A 50 -0.70 20.45 5.81
C ARG A 50 0.70 20.05 5.35
N LYS A 51 1.42 19.31 6.18
CA LYS A 51 2.53 18.51 5.65
C LYS A 51 1.95 17.39 4.79
N VAL A 52 2.44 17.31 3.57
CA VAL A 52 2.01 16.34 2.58
C VAL A 52 3.22 15.68 1.94
N LEU A 53 3.04 14.44 1.52
CA LEU A 53 4.03 13.65 0.79
C LEU A 53 3.34 13.04 -0.46
N PRO A 54 4.05 12.84 -1.59
CA PRO A 54 3.51 12.11 -2.73
C PRO A 54 3.00 10.73 -2.31
N LEU A 55 1.90 10.27 -2.92
CA LEU A 55 1.35 8.94 -2.63
C LEU A 55 2.35 7.83 -3.01
N GLU A 56 3.01 7.95 -4.16
CA GLU A 56 4.04 7.00 -4.63
C GLU A 56 5.12 6.71 -3.56
N VAL A 57 5.58 7.75 -2.86
CA VAL A 57 6.60 7.63 -1.81
C VAL A 57 6.05 6.91 -0.58
N ILE A 58 4.76 7.07 -0.29
CA ILE A 58 4.08 6.36 0.80
C ILE A 58 3.88 4.89 0.44
N ALA A 59 3.48 4.60 -0.80
CA ALA A 59 3.35 3.24 -1.31
C ALA A 59 4.69 2.49 -1.24
N GLU A 60 5.76 3.08 -1.75
CA GLU A 60 7.13 2.51 -1.66
C GLU A 60 7.57 2.30 -0.21
N PHE A 61 7.23 3.23 0.69
CA PHE A 61 7.52 3.06 2.11
C PHE A 61 6.78 1.86 2.71
N ILE A 62 5.50 1.71 2.41
CA ILE A 62 4.67 0.60 2.91
C ILE A 62 5.19 -0.73 2.38
N GLU A 63 5.42 -0.83 1.08
CA GLU A 63 5.92 -2.05 0.42
C GLU A 63 7.26 -2.51 1.01
N ARG A 64 8.22 -1.59 1.21
CA ARG A 64 9.49 -1.92 1.86
C ARG A 64 9.32 -2.44 3.29
N ARG A 65 8.33 -1.93 4.03
CA ARG A 65 8.04 -2.38 5.40
C ARG A 65 7.36 -3.74 5.38
N MET A 66 6.44 -3.98 4.44
CA MET A 66 5.84 -5.30 4.21
C MET A 66 6.92 -6.33 3.91
N GLY A 67 7.83 -6.04 2.98
CA GLY A 67 8.93 -6.94 2.60
C GLY A 67 9.94 -7.26 3.71
N THR A 68 9.82 -6.65 4.90
CA THR A 68 10.60 -7.03 6.09
C THR A 68 9.98 -8.20 6.86
N PHE A 69 8.66 -8.39 6.76
CA PHE A 69 7.89 -9.39 7.53
C PHE A 69 7.15 -10.38 6.65
N TYR A 70 6.90 -10.02 5.40
CA TYR A 70 6.16 -10.81 4.42
C TYR A 70 7.01 -11.00 3.17
N GLY A 71 6.82 -12.13 2.51
CA GLY A 71 7.33 -12.39 1.18
C GLY A 71 6.22 -12.80 0.24
N THR A 72 6.59 -13.15 -0.98
CA THR A 72 5.66 -13.61 -2.00
C THR A 72 5.40 -15.12 -1.86
N ALA A 73 4.13 -15.52 -1.88
CA ALA A 73 3.72 -16.92 -1.78
C ALA A 73 4.28 -17.76 -2.94
N VAL A 74 4.46 -17.16 -4.13
CA VAL A 74 5.06 -17.83 -5.28
C VAL A 74 6.50 -18.28 -5.03
N ASP A 75 7.27 -17.52 -4.25
CA ASP A 75 8.68 -17.84 -3.95
C ASP A 75 8.82 -18.72 -2.72
N GLN A 76 7.88 -18.67 -1.78
CA GLN A 76 8.04 -19.30 -0.46
C GLN A 76 7.12 -20.49 -0.20
N LEU A 77 5.94 -20.55 -0.82
CA LEU A 77 4.95 -21.59 -0.51
C LEU A 77 4.86 -22.64 -1.63
N PRO A 78 4.79 -23.94 -1.28
CA PRO A 78 4.55 -24.97 -2.28
C PRO A 78 3.13 -24.84 -2.85
N TYR A 79 3.02 -24.92 -4.17
CA TYR A 79 1.74 -24.88 -4.87
C TYR A 79 1.17 -26.27 -5.12
N ASN A 80 -0.05 -26.54 -4.67
CA ASN A 80 -0.76 -27.78 -4.94
C ASN A 80 -1.66 -27.62 -6.17
N SER A 81 -1.22 -28.07 -7.34
CA SER A 81 -2.00 -27.97 -8.58
C SER A 81 -3.29 -28.77 -8.59
N ARG A 82 -3.47 -29.74 -7.67
CA ARG A 82 -4.71 -30.54 -7.59
C ARG A 82 -5.80 -29.80 -6.83
N GLU A 83 -5.44 -29.00 -5.84
CA GLU A 83 -6.38 -28.13 -5.10
C GLU A 83 -6.42 -26.71 -5.67
N GLY A 84 -5.41 -26.32 -6.46
CA GLY A 84 -5.34 -25.05 -7.16
C GLY A 84 -4.89 -23.88 -6.27
N GLY A 85 -4.03 -24.10 -5.27
CA GLY A 85 -3.63 -23.05 -4.34
C GLY A 85 -2.28 -23.28 -3.63
N TYR A 86 -1.80 -22.24 -2.97
CA TYR A 86 -0.62 -22.29 -2.12
C TYR A 86 -0.92 -23.00 -0.80
N LEU A 87 0.05 -23.79 -0.34
CA LEU A 87 -0.02 -24.49 0.93
C LEU A 87 0.60 -23.62 2.03
N GLY A 88 -0.25 -22.99 2.83
CA GLY A 88 0.16 -22.09 3.92
C GLY A 88 -0.78 -20.90 4.05
N SER A 89 -0.61 -20.09 5.09
CA SER A 89 -1.31 -18.82 5.23
C SER A 89 -0.80 -17.86 4.16
N HIS A 90 -1.73 -17.28 3.41
CA HIS A 90 -1.45 -16.30 2.38
C HIS A 90 -2.62 -15.33 2.25
N TRP A 91 -2.32 -14.13 1.78
CA TRP A 91 -3.24 -13.01 1.65
C TRP A 91 -2.95 -12.26 0.36
N ASP A 92 -3.97 -11.69 -0.28
CA ASP A 92 -3.73 -10.69 -1.32
C ASP A 92 -3.26 -9.35 -0.71
N THR A 93 -2.76 -8.43 -1.55
CA THR A 93 -2.24 -7.13 -1.09
C THR A 93 -3.26 -6.35 -0.26
N GLN A 94 -4.55 -6.40 -0.61
CA GLN A 94 -5.60 -5.68 0.13
C GLN A 94 -5.85 -6.35 1.49
N GLU A 95 -6.05 -7.67 1.52
CA GLU A 95 -6.25 -8.42 2.76
C GLU A 95 -5.06 -8.22 3.72
N LEU A 96 -3.83 -8.30 3.21
CA LEU A 96 -2.63 -8.10 4.00
C LEU A 96 -2.58 -6.68 4.61
N LEU A 97 -2.82 -5.64 3.81
CA LEU A 97 -2.72 -4.26 4.28
C LEU A 97 -3.79 -3.89 5.29
N PHE A 98 -5.04 -4.28 5.04
CA PHE A 98 -6.19 -3.78 5.80
C PHE A 98 -6.65 -4.75 6.89
N ASP A 99 -6.60 -6.06 6.66
CA ASP A 99 -7.11 -7.04 7.62
C ASP A 99 -6.00 -7.57 8.53
N GLU A 100 -4.82 -7.89 7.99
CA GLU A 100 -3.71 -8.45 8.78
C GLU A 100 -2.84 -7.35 9.44
N ILE A 101 -2.37 -6.37 8.66
CA ILE A 101 -1.58 -5.24 9.17
C ILE A 101 -2.47 -4.23 9.92
N GLY A 102 -3.75 -4.10 9.53
CA GLY A 102 -4.68 -3.19 10.17
C GLY A 102 -4.49 -1.72 9.79
N LEU A 103 -4.02 -1.43 8.56
CA LEU A 103 -3.78 -0.07 8.11
C LEU A 103 -5.07 0.77 8.14
N THR A 104 -5.12 1.75 9.04
CA THR A 104 -6.31 2.59 9.20
C THR A 104 -6.24 3.84 8.32
N ILE A 105 -7.24 4.04 7.45
CA ILE A 105 -7.41 5.24 6.63
C ILE A 105 -8.46 6.17 7.25
N GLU A 106 -8.05 7.40 7.55
CA GLU A 106 -8.85 8.46 8.18
C GLU A 106 -9.17 9.60 7.20
N ALA A 107 -8.86 9.42 5.91
CA ALA A 107 -9.14 10.40 4.88
C ALA A 107 -10.64 10.60 4.70
N ARG A 108 -11.04 11.82 4.30
CA ARG A 108 -12.43 12.07 3.90
C ARG A 108 -12.83 11.20 2.72
N ASP A 109 -11.97 11.16 1.70
CA ASP A 109 -12.12 10.31 0.53
C ASP A 109 -11.36 8.99 0.76
N HIS A 110 -11.79 8.20 1.75
CA HIS A 110 -11.11 6.98 2.18
C HIS A 110 -11.05 5.91 1.07
N ASP A 111 -12.18 5.63 0.40
CA ASP A 111 -12.26 4.65 -0.70
C ASP A 111 -11.27 4.98 -1.81
N ARG A 112 -11.14 6.27 -2.13
CA ARG A 112 -10.23 6.74 -3.17
C ARG A 112 -8.76 6.62 -2.78
N LEU A 113 -8.42 6.95 -1.53
CA LEU A 113 -7.06 6.76 -1.04
C LEU A 113 -6.69 5.28 -1.01
N MET A 114 -7.62 4.41 -0.65
CA MET A 114 -7.44 2.96 -0.67
C MET A 114 -7.18 2.46 -2.10
N ASP A 115 -8.06 2.77 -3.06
CA ASP A 115 -7.92 2.37 -4.46
C ASP A 115 -6.62 2.87 -5.08
N ASP A 116 -6.28 4.14 -4.86
CA ASP A 116 -5.03 4.70 -5.38
C ASP A 116 -3.80 4.06 -4.73
N LEU A 117 -3.85 3.74 -3.43
CA LEU A 117 -2.74 3.08 -2.74
C LEU A 117 -2.53 1.65 -3.26
N LEU A 118 -3.62 0.89 -3.44
CA LEU A 118 -3.57 -0.45 -4.02
C LEU A 118 -3.11 -0.45 -5.49
N CYS A 119 -3.37 0.62 -6.24
CA CYS A 119 -2.85 0.77 -7.60
C CYS A 119 -1.34 1.05 -7.65
N GLU A 120 -0.78 1.64 -6.58
CA GLU A 120 0.64 2.00 -6.50
C GLU A 120 1.49 0.90 -5.87
N ILE A 121 0.91 0.08 -4.98
CA ILE A 121 1.58 -1.11 -4.42
C ILE A 121 1.41 -2.28 -5.39
N GLU A 122 2.44 -3.12 -5.53
CA GLU A 122 2.34 -4.32 -6.36
C GLU A 122 1.23 -5.26 -5.86
N ASP A 123 0.37 -5.70 -6.78
CA ASP A 123 -0.68 -6.67 -6.49
C ASP A 123 -0.08 -8.08 -6.55
N ASP A 124 0.08 -8.69 -5.38
CA ASP A 124 0.75 -9.96 -5.21
C ASP A 124 0.06 -10.81 -4.15
N VAL A 125 0.40 -12.10 -4.14
CA VAL A 125 -0.01 -13.02 -3.07
C VAL A 125 1.12 -13.08 -2.06
N TRP A 126 0.85 -12.62 -0.85
CA TRP A 126 1.83 -12.52 0.22
C TRP A 126 1.69 -13.67 1.20
N CYS A 127 2.80 -14.04 1.84
CA CYS A 127 2.84 -14.97 2.97
C CYS A 127 3.76 -14.42 4.05
N GLU A 128 3.64 -14.94 5.27
CA GLU A 128 4.60 -14.66 6.34
C GLU A 128 6.01 -15.04 5.85
N TYR A 129 6.97 -14.13 6.05
CA TYR A 129 8.35 -14.40 5.70
C TYR A 129 8.93 -15.39 6.69
N ASP A 130 9.21 -16.60 6.24
CA ASP A 130 9.71 -17.64 7.13
C ASP A 130 11.21 -17.46 7.43
N TRP A 131 11.53 -16.60 8.39
CA TRP A 131 12.89 -16.45 8.93
C TRP A 131 13.36 -17.74 9.64
N LEU A 132 12.44 -18.56 10.14
CA LEU A 132 12.72 -19.72 10.99
C LEU A 132 12.76 -21.04 10.22
N SER A 133 12.56 -21.02 8.91
CA SER A 133 12.78 -22.13 8.00
C SER A 133 14.27 -22.39 8.01
N LEU A 134 14.66 -23.21 8.99
CA LEU A 134 15.99 -23.68 9.29
C LEU A 134 16.76 -23.86 7.98
N GLU A 135 17.90 -23.19 7.87
CA GLU A 135 19.00 -23.69 7.05
C GLU A 135 19.05 -25.20 7.34
N PHE A 136 18.79 -26.03 6.33
CA PHE A 136 19.02 -27.46 6.47
C PHE A 136 20.47 -27.57 6.91
N ASP A 137 20.68 -27.96 8.16
CA ASP A 137 21.99 -28.36 8.65
C ASP A 137 22.38 -29.54 7.78
N ASP A 138 23.13 -29.25 6.71
CA ASP A 138 23.74 -30.23 5.82
C ASP A 138 24.91 -30.85 6.62
N SER A 139 24.56 -31.59 7.67
CA SER A 139 25.46 -32.53 8.32
C SER A 139 25.52 -33.78 7.44
N ILE A 140 26.42 -33.75 6.44
CA ILE A 140 26.90 -34.93 5.72
C ILE A 140 28.25 -35.41 6.26
#